data_AF-A0A401GBE1-F1
#
_entry.id   AF-A0A401GBE1-F1
#
_cell.length_a   1.000
_cell.length_b   1.000
_cell.length_c   1.000
_cell.angle_alpha   90.00
_cell.angle_beta   90.00
_cell.angle_gamma   90.00
#
_symmetry.space_group_name_H-M   'P 1'
#
loop_
_entity.id
_entity.type
_entity.pdbx_description
1 polymer ?
#
loop_
_entity_poly.entity_id
_entity_poly.type
_entity_poly.pdbx_seq_one_letter_code
_entity_poly.pdbx_strand_id
1 'polypeptide(L)'
;MATHPKVTKTYAGKKRKKPGPKGKFGGTLLQYLYSKCTEWEACNSVKKTGDFYTKVAKYLLAKHGWDFSLTDNDALVADDPNGLEDPSPEEIAALMDFSKLKDAEVACRREVFQKLRLSMGQWYHHHCKKIVTSDSDKKAELTGTCAKIMQAFTDLAPGMPHKLQILHVYSHEYYRERIQDAYNLEMKRLTDEAIANGGPMPPVVATIVLQLPTTLGRPLCTTHQPL
;
A
#
# COMPACT_ATOMS: atom_id res chain seq x y z
N MET A 1 -22.45 0.89 57.18
CA MET A 1 -22.53 1.61 55.89
C MET A 1 -21.16 1.53 55.23
N ALA A 2 -20.98 0.66 54.24
CA ALA A 2 -19.69 0.43 53.59
C ALA A 2 -19.52 1.37 52.39
N THR A 3 -18.52 2.23 52.45
CA THR A 3 -18.16 3.15 51.36
C THR A 3 -17.22 2.44 50.39
N HIS A 4 -17.64 2.26 49.13
CA HIS A 4 -16.79 1.71 48.08
C HIS A 4 -15.72 2.73 47.62
N PRO A 5 -14.45 2.32 47.45
CA PRO A 5 -13.41 3.19 46.91
C PRO A 5 -13.58 3.41 45.41
N LYS A 6 -13.55 4.68 44.97
CA LYS A 6 -13.60 5.08 43.56
C LYS A 6 -12.26 4.76 42.89
N VAL A 7 -12.26 3.80 41.98
CA VAL A 7 -11.13 3.51 41.09
C VAL A 7 -11.02 4.62 40.04
N THR A 8 -10.09 5.55 40.23
CA THR A 8 -9.72 6.53 39.21
C THR A 8 -8.82 5.89 38.17
N LYS A 9 -9.36 5.64 36.97
CA LYS A 9 -8.57 5.26 35.79
C LYS A 9 -7.67 6.43 35.38
N THR A 10 -6.38 6.32 35.67
CA THR A 10 -5.34 7.19 35.12
C THR A 10 -5.18 6.89 33.63
N TYR A 11 -5.61 7.81 32.76
CA TYR A 11 -5.36 7.74 31.33
C TYR A 11 -3.86 7.96 31.07
N ALA A 12 -3.15 6.86 30.75
CA ALA A 12 -1.79 6.94 30.25
C ALA A 12 -1.76 7.81 28.98
N GLY A 13 -0.98 8.89 29.02
CA GLY A 13 -0.86 9.84 27.92
C GLY A 13 -0.51 9.15 26.61
N LYS A 14 -1.25 9.48 25.55
CA LYS A 14 -1.01 8.98 24.20
C LYS A 14 0.44 9.30 23.80
N LYS A 15 1.27 8.27 23.64
CA LYS A 15 2.65 8.40 23.15
C LYS A 15 2.62 9.15 21.81
N ARG A 16 3.38 10.26 21.71
CA ARG A 16 3.54 11.01 20.46
C ARG A 16 4.04 10.04 19.38
N LYS A 17 3.30 9.95 18.28
CA LYS A 17 3.71 9.13 17.12
C LYS A 17 5.09 9.63 16.69
N LYS A 18 6.05 8.72 16.51
CA LYS A 18 7.36 9.06 15.92
C LYS A 18 7.10 9.78 14.59
N PRO A 19 7.85 10.85 14.25
CA PRO A 19 7.72 11.48 12.95
C PRO A 19 7.88 10.41 11.89
N GLY A 20 6.95 10.40 10.92
CA GLY A 20 6.95 9.41 9.85
C GLY A 20 8.27 9.46 9.06
N PRO A 21 8.54 8.42 8.25
CA PRO A 21 9.71 8.41 7.38
C PRO A 21 9.80 9.73 6.61
N LYS A 22 10.99 10.37 6.64
CA LYS A 22 11.24 11.57 5.83
C LYS A 22 10.90 11.24 4.38
N GLY A 23 10.16 12.14 3.71
CA GLY A 23 9.72 11.92 2.33
C GLY A 23 10.91 11.65 1.42
N LYS A 24 10.73 10.79 0.41
CA LYS A 24 11.78 10.39 -0.56
C LYS A 24 12.31 11.53 -1.44
N PHE A 25 11.85 12.76 -1.21
CA PHE A 25 12.10 13.93 -2.05
C PHE A 25 12.44 15.09 -1.13
N GLY A 26 13.64 15.63 -1.28
CA GLY A 26 14.13 16.80 -0.56
C GLY A 26 14.71 17.84 -1.52
N GLY A 27 15.03 19.02 -0.98
CA GLY A 27 15.79 20.06 -1.69
C GLY A 27 15.09 20.69 -2.89
N THR A 28 15.90 21.14 -3.86
CA THR A 28 15.50 21.79 -5.12
C THR A 28 14.64 20.88 -6.01
N LEU A 29 14.89 19.57 -6.00
CA LEU A 29 14.05 18.59 -6.70
C LEU A 29 12.60 18.63 -6.19
N LEU A 30 12.40 18.74 -4.88
CA LEU A 30 11.07 18.84 -4.29
C LEU A 30 10.36 20.10 -4.77
N GLN A 31 11.06 21.23 -4.81
CA GLN A 31 10.52 22.50 -5.31
C GLN A 31 10.14 22.43 -6.80
N TYR A 32 10.96 21.78 -7.62
CA TYR A 32 10.66 21.50 -9.01
C TYR A 32 9.41 20.61 -9.18
N LEU A 33 9.27 19.54 -8.38
CA LEU A 33 8.08 18.69 -8.43
C LEU A 33 6.81 19.45 -8.01
N TYR A 34 6.92 20.34 -7.01
CA TYR A 34 5.80 21.20 -6.62
C TYR A 34 5.41 22.20 -7.70
N SER A 35 6.37 22.79 -8.44
CA SER A 35 6.05 23.72 -9.53
C SER A 35 5.26 23.06 -10.66
N LYS A 36 5.41 21.74 -10.82
CA LYS A 36 4.70 20.91 -11.80
C LYS A 36 3.38 20.32 -11.29
N CYS A 37 2.98 20.53 -10.02
CA CYS A 37 1.68 20.05 -9.52
C CYS A 37 0.52 20.67 -10.33
N THR A 38 0.59 21.93 -10.73
CA THR A 38 -0.48 22.60 -11.51
C THR A 38 -0.67 21.99 -12.91
N GLU A 39 0.43 21.65 -13.60
CA GLU A 39 0.41 20.92 -14.86
C GLU A 39 -0.20 19.51 -14.69
N TRP A 40 0.12 18.83 -13.59
CA TRP A 40 -0.45 17.53 -13.25
C TRP A 40 -1.95 17.61 -12.98
N GLU A 41 -2.40 18.62 -12.24
CA GLU A 41 -3.81 18.85 -11.93
C GLU A 41 -4.63 19.17 -13.18
N ALA A 42 -4.05 19.86 -14.16
CA ALA A 42 -4.68 20.11 -15.46
C ALA A 42 -4.88 18.83 -16.30
N CYS A 43 -4.25 17.70 -15.92
CA CYS A 43 -4.41 16.43 -16.62
C CYS A 43 -5.72 15.72 -16.23
N ASN A 44 -6.81 16.09 -16.89
CA ASN A 44 -8.14 15.52 -16.64
C ASN A 44 -8.35 14.08 -17.17
N SER A 45 -7.36 13.46 -17.82
CA SER A 45 -7.50 12.11 -18.40
C SER A 45 -6.29 11.23 -18.08
N VAL A 46 -6.54 9.93 -17.92
CA VAL A 46 -5.51 8.92 -17.63
C VAL A 46 -4.37 8.95 -18.66
N LYS A 47 -4.69 9.20 -19.93
CA LYS A 47 -3.68 9.32 -21.00
C LYS A 47 -2.77 10.54 -20.76
N LYS A 48 -3.37 11.72 -20.54
CA LYS A 48 -2.64 12.97 -20.26
C LYS A 48 -1.79 12.87 -19.00
N THR A 49 -2.32 12.24 -17.95
CA THR A 49 -1.56 12.01 -16.71
C THR A 49 -0.37 11.07 -16.96
N GLY A 50 -0.57 10.02 -17.77
CA GLY A 50 0.52 9.14 -18.19
C GLY A 50 1.60 9.85 -18.99
N ASP A 51 1.21 10.73 -19.91
CA ASP A 51 2.11 11.54 -20.72
C ASP A 51 2.89 12.55 -19.86
N PHE A 52 2.22 13.15 -18.87
CA PHE A 52 2.85 14.01 -17.88
C PHE A 52 3.96 13.28 -17.11
N TYR A 53 3.68 12.09 -16.56
CA TYR A 53 4.72 11.33 -15.85
C TYR A 53 5.88 10.94 -16.75
N THR A 54 5.61 10.68 -18.03
CA THR A 54 6.63 10.40 -19.05
C THR A 54 7.49 11.62 -19.30
N LYS A 55 6.89 12.81 -19.44
CA LYS A 55 7.57 14.09 -19.63
C LYS A 55 8.49 14.39 -18.45
N VAL A 56 7.96 14.37 -17.23
CA VAL A 56 8.75 14.67 -16.02
C VAL A 56 9.88 13.67 -15.81
N ALA A 57 9.64 12.37 -16.01
CA ALA A 57 10.69 11.35 -15.90
C ALA A 57 11.83 11.56 -16.91
N LYS A 58 11.48 11.90 -18.17
CA LYS A 58 12.47 12.25 -19.19
C LYS A 58 13.29 13.48 -18.79
N TYR A 59 12.65 14.50 -18.23
CA TYR A 59 13.33 15.73 -17.82
C TYR A 59 14.32 15.46 -16.69
N LEU A 60 13.94 14.64 -15.70
CA LEU A 60 14.83 14.25 -14.61
C LEU A 60 16.02 13.44 -15.11
N LEU A 61 15.81 12.50 -16.04
CA LEU A 61 16.92 11.73 -16.63
C LEU A 61 17.84 12.59 -17.50
N ALA A 62 17.31 13.60 -18.19
CA ALA A 62 18.14 14.52 -18.98
C ALA A 62 19.06 15.34 -18.08
N LYS A 63 18.59 15.74 -16.90
CA LYS A 63 19.38 16.54 -15.95
C LYS A 63 20.36 15.72 -15.10
N HIS A 64 19.90 14.58 -14.59
CA HIS A 64 20.66 13.80 -13.61
C HIS A 64 21.33 12.55 -14.20
N GLY A 65 21.05 12.24 -15.46
CA GLY A 65 21.56 11.04 -16.13
C GLY A 65 20.81 9.76 -15.76
N TRP A 66 21.29 8.64 -16.29
CA TRP A 66 20.68 7.31 -16.11
C TRP A 66 21.01 6.65 -14.77
N ASP A 67 22.03 7.15 -14.06
CA ASP A 67 22.40 6.69 -12.72
C ASP A 67 21.53 7.32 -11.62
N PHE A 68 20.55 8.16 -12.00
CA PHE A 68 19.66 8.82 -11.07
C PHE A 68 18.73 7.82 -10.36
N SER A 69 18.88 7.73 -9.03
CA SER A 69 17.98 6.98 -8.15
C SER A 69 17.28 7.90 -7.16
N LEU A 70 15.98 7.68 -6.98
CA LEU A 70 15.11 8.41 -6.06
C LEU A 70 15.29 8.04 -4.59
N THR A 71 15.94 6.90 -4.31
CA THR A 71 16.15 6.43 -2.93
C THR A 71 17.26 7.16 -2.22
N ASP A 72 18.15 7.79 -2.98
CA ASP A 72 19.39 8.32 -2.46
C ASP A 72 19.15 9.79 -2.16
N ASN A 73 18.67 10.06 -0.94
CA ASN A 73 18.54 11.40 -0.39
C ASN A 73 19.89 12.19 -0.43
N ASP A 74 21.00 11.48 -0.69
CA ASP A 74 22.36 12.01 -0.75
C ASP A 74 22.78 12.51 -2.14
N ALA A 75 21.99 12.26 -3.20
CA ALA A 75 22.27 12.83 -4.52
C ALA A 75 21.73 14.27 -4.66
N LEU A 76 22.00 15.10 -3.66
CA LEU A 76 21.96 16.57 -3.79
C LEU A 76 23.18 16.99 -4.60
N VAL A 77 23.13 16.77 -5.92
CA VAL A 77 24.02 17.50 -6.82
C VAL A 77 23.69 18.97 -6.62
N ALA A 78 24.73 19.74 -6.30
CA ALA A 78 24.73 21.15 -5.91
C ALA A 78 23.54 21.94 -6.49
N ASP A 79 22.87 22.70 -5.61
CA ASP A 79 21.79 23.63 -5.92
C ASP A 79 22.18 24.61 -7.03
N ASP A 80 22.10 24.15 -8.28
CA ASP A 80 22.17 25.01 -9.45
C ASP A 80 20.79 25.64 -9.60
N PRO A 81 20.65 26.97 -9.49
CA PRO A 81 19.39 27.66 -9.74
C PRO A 81 18.86 27.46 -11.17
N ASN A 82 19.73 27.10 -12.15
CA ASN A 82 19.31 26.69 -13.50
C ASN A 82 18.78 25.22 -13.54
N GLY A 83 18.91 24.49 -12.43
CA GLY A 83 18.34 23.16 -12.21
C GLY A 83 16.82 23.11 -12.27
N LEU A 84 16.12 24.25 -12.34
CA LEU A 84 14.66 24.32 -12.51
C LEU A 84 14.16 24.44 -13.97
N GLU A 85 15.02 24.76 -14.95
CA GLU A 85 14.54 24.96 -16.33
C GLU A 85 14.22 23.64 -17.04
N ASP A 86 13.12 23.57 -17.78
CA ASP A 86 12.79 22.35 -18.52
C ASP A 86 13.83 22.12 -19.63
N PRO A 87 14.46 20.92 -19.72
CA PRO A 87 15.44 20.63 -20.77
C PRO A 87 14.81 20.74 -22.16
N SER A 88 15.63 21.11 -23.14
CA SER A 88 15.16 21.30 -24.52
C SER A 88 14.59 19.99 -25.08
N PRO A 89 13.53 20.03 -25.90
CA PRO A 89 12.99 18.83 -26.57
C PRO A 89 14.06 18.03 -27.34
N GLU A 90 15.08 18.72 -27.87
CA GLU A 90 16.19 18.11 -28.61
C GLU A 90 17.12 17.29 -27.70
N GLU A 91 17.43 17.79 -26.50
CA GLU A 91 18.26 17.08 -25.52
C GLU A 91 17.58 15.79 -25.06
N ILE A 92 16.26 15.84 -24.89
CA ILE A 92 15.46 14.68 -24.49
C ILE A 92 15.39 13.65 -25.62
N ALA A 93 15.26 14.11 -26.87
CA ALA A 93 15.27 13.22 -28.02
C ALA A 93 16.62 12.51 -28.15
N ALA A 94 17.72 13.24 -27.98
CA ALA A 94 19.07 12.67 -27.99
C ALA A 94 19.29 11.66 -26.85
N LEU A 95 18.79 11.94 -25.64
CA LEU A 95 18.91 11.04 -24.49
C LEU A 95 18.16 9.71 -24.69
N MET A 96 17.01 9.76 -25.36
CA MET A 96 16.16 8.59 -25.61
C MET A 96 16.51 7.85 -26.92
N ASP A 97 17.59 8.24 -27.60
CA ASP A 97 18.13 7.52 -28.74
C ASP A 97 18.90 6.28 -28.27
N PHE A 98 18.31 5.10 -28.49
CA PHE A 98 18.90 3.81 -28.16
C PHE A 98 19.55 3.12 -29.37
N SER A 99 19.64 3.78 -30.53
CA SER A 99 20.07 3.18 -31.80
C SER A 99 21.48 2.57 -31.76
N LYS A 100 22.36 3.10 -30.89
CA LYS A 100 23.77 2.69 -30.79
C LYS A 100 24.08 1.80 -29.58
N LEU A 101 23.06 1.42 -28.79
CA LEU A 101 23.25 0.70 -27.54
C LEU A 101 23.07 -0.81 -27.70
N LYS A 102 23.71 -1.57 -26.81
CA LYS A 102 23.49 -3.02 -26.68
C LYS A 102 22.12 -3.28 -26.07
N ASP A 103 21.45 -4.34 -26.50
CA ASP A 103 20.10 -4.71 -26.03
C ASP A 103 20.00 -4.84 -24.50
N ALA A 104 21.03 -5.37 -23.85
CA ALA A 104 21.08 -5.50 -22.39
C ALA A 104 21.04 -4.13 -21.68
N GLU A 105 21.71 -3.13 -22.23
CA GLU A 105 21.71 -1.77 -21.68
C GLU A 105 20.39 -1.05 -21.95
N VAL A 106 19.78 -1.30 -23.12
CA VAL A 106 18.44 -0.79 -23.44
C VAL A 106 17.40 -1.33 -22.45
N ALA A 107 17.47 -2.62 -22.10
CA ALA A 107 16.60 -3.20 -21.09
C ALA A 107 16.80 -2.54 -19.71
N CYS A 108 18.06 -2.36 -19.28
CA CYS A 108 18.39 -1.68 -18.03
C CYS A 108 17.82 -0.24 -17.99
N ARG A 109 18.06 0.55 -19.04
CA ARG A 109 17.55 1.93 -19.15
C ARG A 109 16.02 1.98 -19.13
N ARG A 110 15.34 1.03 -19.78
CA ARG A 110 13.87 0.93 -19.72
C ARG A 110 13.37 0.63 -18.31
N GLU A 111 14.03 -0.25 -17.58
CA GLU A 111 13.66 -0.54 -16.18
C GLU A 111 13.83 0.67 -15.28
N VAL A 112 14.96 1.39 -15.39
CA VAL A 112 15.21 2.63 -14.64
C VAL A 112 14.10 3.65 -14.94
N PHE A 113 13.78 3.86 -16.22
CA PHE A 113 12.72 4.76 -16.64
C PHE A 113 11.35 4.38 -16.05
N GLN A 114 10.98 3.09 -16.07
CA GLN A 114 9.72 2.61 -15.52
C GLN A 114 9.65 2.79 -14.00
N LYS A 115 10.72 2.46 -13.28
CA LYS A 115 10.81 2.63 -11.82
C LYS A 115 10.68 4.11 -11.43
N LEU A 116 11.36 4.99 -12.16
CA LEU A 116 11.27 6.44 -11.98
C LEU A 116 9.84 6.94 -12.23
N ARG A 117 9.23 6.57 -13.36
CA ARG A 117 7.86 6.95 -13.71
C ARG A 117 6.83 6.50 -12.66
N LEU A 118 6.94 5.26 -12.17
CA LEU A 118 6.05 4.75 -11.13
C LEU A 118 6.21 5.51 -9.82
N SER A 119 7.44 5.78 -9.42
CA SER A 119 7.73 6.53 -8.20
C SER A 119 7.23 7.97 -8.27
N MET A 120 7.35 8.62 -9.44
CA MET A 120 6.73 9.92 -9.72
C MET A 120 5.21 9.85 -9.55
N GLY A 121 4.55 8.89 -10.20
CA GLY A 121 3.10 8.74 -10.09
C GLY A 121 2.64 8.58 -8.65
N GLN A 122 3.30 7.72 -7.88
CA GLN A 122 2.99 7.54 -6.45
C GLN A 122 3.17 8.85 -5.65
N TRP A 123 4.24 9.61 -5.94
CA TRP A 123 4.50 10.87 -5.27
C TRP A 123 3.43 11.92 -5.58
N TYR A 124 3.13 12.18 -6.86
CA TYR A 124 2.11 13.17 -7.27
C TYR A 124 0.73 12.81 -6.71
N HIS A 125 0.35 11.53 -6.76
CA HIS A 125 -0.91 11.07 -6.17
C HIS A 125 -0.95 11.23 -4.64
N HIS A 126 0.18 11.08 -3.95
CA HIS A 126 0.23 11.27 -2.49
C HIS A 126 0.25 12.74 -2.08
N HIS A 127 0.96 13.59 -2.82
CA HIS A 127 1.24 14.98 -2.46
C HIS A 127 0.26 15.96 -3.11
N CYS A 128 0.12 15.98 -4.44
CA CYS A 128 -0.75 16.97 -5.10
C CYS A 128 -2.25 16.66 -4.92
N LYS A 129 -2.66 15.39 -4.75
CA LYS A 129 -4.06 15.05 -4.43
C LYS A 129 -4.55 15.69 -3.12
N LYS A 130 -3.66 15.88 -2.14
CA LYS A 130 -3.97 16.53 -0.85
C LYS A 130 -4.09 18.05 -0.95
N ILE A 131 -3.39 18.67 -1.91
CA ILE A 131 -3.42 20.13 -2.13
C ILE A 131 -4.79 20.54 -2.69
N VAL A 132 -5.37 19.72 -3.58
CA VAL A 132 -6.71 19.97 -4.13
C VAL A 132 -7.80 19.95 -3.06
N THR A 133 -7.62 19.17 -1.99
CA THR A 133 -8.64 19.07 -0.94
C THR A 133 -8.77 20.40 -0.18
N SER A 134 -7.65 21.09 0.09
CA SER A 134 -7.67 22.35 0.85
C SER A 134 -8.30 23.55 0.16
N ASP A 135 -8.23 23.65 -1.18
CA ASP A 135 -8.93 24.74 -1.91
C ASP A 135 -10.36 24.35 -2.30
N SER A 136 -10.63 23.05 -2.46
CA SER A 136 -11.98 22.54 -2.65
C SER A 136 -12.83 22.61 -1.39
N ASP A 137 -12.26 22.87 -0.20
CA ASP A 137 -12.98 22.88 1.08
C ASP A 137 -14.18 23.86 1.10
N LYS A 138 -14.17 24.92 0.28
CA LYS A 138 -15.33 25.82 0.13
C LYS A 138 -16.49 25.24 -0.70
N LYS A 139 -16.23 24.25 -1.56
CA LYS A 139 -17.23 23.53 -2.39
C LYS A 139 -17.52 22.11 -1.86
N ALA A 140 -16.57 21.54 -1.13
CA ALA A 140 -16.64 20.31 -0.38
C ALA A 140 -17.39 20.45 0.95
N GLU A 141 -17.71 21.66 1.41
CA GLU A 141 -18.59 21.83 2.57
C GLU A 141 -20.01 21.34 2.26
N LEU A 142 -20.54 21.61 1.06
CA LEU A 142 -21.88 21.18 0.65
C LEU A 142 -21.95 19.66 0.35
N THR A 143 -20.95 19.13 -0.36
CA THR A 143 -20.87 17.68 -0.66
C THR A 143 -20.36 16.86 0.50
N GLY A 144 -19.49 17.43 1.35
CA GLY A 144 -18.99 16.84 2.58
C GLY A 144 -20.05 16.75 3.66
N THR A 145 -21.05 17.64 3.69
CA THR A 145 -22.21 17.47 4.59
C THR A 145 -23.07 16.30 4.14
N CYS A 146 -23.33 16.16 2.83
CA CYS A 146 -24.07 15.02 2.28
C CYS A 146 -23.29 13.70 2.43
N ALA A 147 -21.96 13.73 2.25
CA ALA A 147 -21.07 12.59 2.49
C ALA A 147 -20.96 12.23 3.97
N LYS A 148 -20.94 13.22 4.89
CA LYS A 148 -21.00 12.98 6.35
C LYS A 148 -22.34 12.38 6.76
N ILE A 149 -23.44 12.81 6.14
CA ILE A 149 -24.77 12.22 6.36
C ILE A 149 -24.78 10.77 5.85
N MET A 150 -24.31 10.50 4.63
CA MET A 150 -24.20 9.13 4.12
C MET A 150 -23.24 8.26 4.94
N GLN A 151 -22.11 8.80 5.41
CA GLN A 151 -21.18 8.12 6.30
C GLN A 151 -21.84 7.82 7.65
N ALA A 152 -22.58 8.76 8.24
CA ALA A 152 -23.33 8.53 9.47
C ALA A 152 -24.40 7.43 9.29
N PHE A 153 -25.07 7.38 8.13
CA PHE A 153 -25.96 6.26 7.79
C PHE A 153 -25.22 4.93 7.62
N THR A 154 -23.98 4.98 7.11
CA THR A 154 -23.14 3.79 6.92
C THR A 154 -22.55 3.30 8.24
N ASP A 155 -22.23 4.20 9.17
CA ASP A 155 -21.69 3.91 10.50
C ASP A 155 -22.79 3.42 11.46
N LEU A 156 -24.05 3.82 11.23
CA LEU A 156 -25.25 3.28 11.89
C LEU A 156 -25.69 1.94 11.30
N ALA A 157 -25.32 1.65 10.05
CA ALA A 157 -25.51 0.33 9.48
C ALA A 157 -24.49 -0.63 10.09
N PRO A 158 -24.90 -1.81 10.60
CA PRO A 158 -23.94 -2.83 11.01
C PRO A 158 -23.03 -3.11 9.81
N GLY A 159 -21.72 -2.87 9.99
CA GLY A 159 -20.74 -2.91 8.91
C GLY A 159 -21.01 -4.07 7.98
N MET A 160 -21.37 -3.74 6.73
CA MET A 160 -21.83 -4.72 5.75
C MET A 160 -20.80 -5.86 5.72
N PRO A 161 -21.17 -7.09 6.12
CA PRO A 161 -20.21 -8.16 6.31
C PRO A 161 -19.47 -8.33 4.99
N HIS A 162 -18.15 -8.11 5.02
CA HIS A 162 -17.30 -8.43 3.88
C HIS A 162 -17.68 -9.83 3.45
N LYS A 163 -18.22 -9.98 2.23
CA LYS A 163 -18.71 -11.28 1.75
C LYS A 163 -17.60 -12.30 2.02
N LEU A 164 -17.82 -13.16 3.01
CA LEU A 164 -16.88 -14.22 3.33
C LEU A 164 -16.71 -15.01 2.03
N GLN A 165 -15.48 -15.14 1.56
CA GLN A 165 -15.21 -16.01 0.43
C GLN A 165 -15.85 -17.36 0.73
N ILE A 166 -16.48 -18.00 -0.27
CA ILE A 166 -17.21 -19.26 -0.08
C ILE A 166 -16.36 -20.30 0.67
N LEU A 167 -15.05 -20.29 0.44
CA LEU A 167 -14.07 -21.12 1.14
C LEU A 167 -14.01 -20.86 2.65
N HIS A 168 -14.10 -19.60 3.09
CA HIS A 168 -14.17 -19.25 4.52
C HIS A 168 -15.46 -19.78 5.15
N VAL A 169 -16.59 -19.68 4.45
CA VAL A 169 -17.88 -20.23 4.93
C VAL A 169 -17.78 -21.74 5.08
N TYR A 170 -17.26 -22.45 4.07
CA TYR A 170 -17.06 -23.90 4.14
C TYR A 170 -16.10 -24.30 5.28
N SER A 171 -14.98 -23.59 5.43
CA SER A 171 -14.03 -23.87 6.51
C SER A 171 -14.61 -23.67 7.90
N HIS A 172 -15.48 -22.66 8.06
CA HIS A 172 -16.12 -22.35 9.33
C HIS A 172 -17.17 -23.42 9.70
N GLU A 173 -18.03 -23.81 8.75
CA GLU A 173 -19.02 -24.87 8.98
C GLU A 173 -18.34 -26.23 9.19
N TYR A 174 -17.30 -26.56 8.41
CA TYR A 174 -16.54 -27.80 8.61
C TYR A 174 -15.88 -27.87 9.99
N TYR A 175 -15.27 -26.76 10.43
CA TYR A 175 -14.69 -26.68 11.77
C TYR A 175 -15.76 -26.88 12.85
N ARG A 176 -16.90 -26.19 12.73
CA ARG A 176 -18.02 -26.29 13.67
C ARG A 176 -18.58 -27.70 13.77
N GLU A 177 -18.83 -28.37 12.63
CA GLU A 177 -19.48 -29.68 12.61
C GLU A 177 -18.55 -30.83 13.00
N ARG A 178 -17.25 -30.76 12.64
CA ARG A 178 -16.35 -31.93 12.74
C ARG A 178 -15.20 -31.77 13.71
N ILE A 179 -14.73 -30.55 13.94
CA ILE A 179 -13.46 -30.31 14.67
C ILE A 179 -13.75 -29.76 16.07
N GLN A 180 -14.77 -28.91 16.22
CA GLN A 180 -15.02 -28.16 17.44
C GLN A 180 -15.20 -29.05 18.68
N ASP A 181 -16.02 -30.10 18.59
CA ASP A 181 -16.29 -30.97 19.74
C ASP A 181 -15.06 -31.79 20.16
N ALA A 182 -14.35 -32.37 19.19
CA ALA A 182 -13.12 -33.11 19.45
C ALA A 182 -12.03 -32.22 20.03
N TYR A 183 -11.88 -31.00 19.50
CA TYR A 183 -10.94 -30.01 20.01
C TYR A 183 -11.28 -29.59 21.44
N ASN A 184 -12.55 -29.29 21.73
CA ASN A 184 -12.99 -28.90 23.06
C ASN A 184 -12.77 -30.02 24.09
N LEU A 185 -13.00 -31.27 23.69
CA LEU A 185 -12.75 -32.44 24.53
C LEU A 185 -11.26 -32.59 24.84
N GLU A 186 -10.39 -32.44 23.84
CA GLU A 186 -8.94 -32.55 24.03
C GLU A 186 -8.38 -31.38 24.85
N MET A 187 -8.87 -30.15 24.62
CA MET A 187 -8.51 -28.99 25.42
C MET A 187 -8.91 -29.16 26.90
N LYS A 188 -10.07 -29.79 27.16
CA LYS A 188 -10.49 -30.13 28.52
C LYS A 188 -9.54 -31.15 29.15
N ARG A 189 -9.21 -32.24 28.42
CA ARG A 189 -8.26 -33.26 28.88
C ARG A 189 -6.90 -32.66 29.25
N LEU A 190 -6.35 -31.81 28.38
CA LEU A 190 -5.07 -31.12 28.60
C LEU A 190 -5.12 -30.15 29.78
N THR A 191 -6.27 -29.49 29.98
CA THR A 191 -6.47 -28.59 31.12
C THR A 191 -6.49 -29.37 32.43
N ASP A 192 -7.22 -30.48 32.48
CA ASP A 192 -7.30 -31.35 33.67
C ASP A 192 -5.93 -31.96 34.01
N GLU A 193 -5.15 -32.36 33.01
CA GLU A 193 -3.79 -32.87 33.16
C GLU A 193 -2.81 -31.78 33.66
N ALA A 194 -2.92 -30.56 33.14
CA ALA A 194 -2.11 -29.43 33.61
C ALA A 194 -2.40 -29.10 35.08
N ILE A 195 -3.68 -29.11 35.48
CA ILE A 195 -4.10 -28.88 36.88
C ILE A 195 -3.53 -29.98 37.78
N ALA A 196 -3.65 -31.26 37.38
CA ALA A 196 -3.14 -32.39 38.17
C ALA A 196 -1.61 -32.34 38.36
N ASN A 197 -0.88 -31.86 37.36
CA ASN A 197 0.58 -31.74 37.38
C ASN A 197 1.09 -30.41 37.96
N GLY A 198 0.21 -29.51 38.41
CA GLY A 198 0.59 -28.17 38.90
C GLY A 198 1.20 -27.26 37.83
N GLY A 199 0.98 -27.58 36.56
CA GLY A 199 1.48 -26.83 35.42
C GLY A 199 0.57 -25.66 35.01
N PRO A 200 1.09 -24.70 34.22
CA PRO A 200 0.27 -23.63 33.66
C PRO A 200 -0.76 -24.17 32.65
N MET A 201 -1.95 -23.57 32.60
CA MET A 201 -3.00 -23.95 31.65
C MET A 201 -2.50 -23.77 30.19
N PRO A 202 -2.90 -24.67 29.27
CA PRO A 202 -2.53 -24.55 27.87
C PRO A 202 -3.09 -23.25 27.27
N PRO A 203 -2.30 -22.51 26.46
CA PRO A 203 -2.76 -21.28 25.84
C PRO A 203 -3.92 -21.58 24.87
N VAL A 204 -5.05 -20.91 25.05
CA VAL A 204 -6.16 -20.97 24.08
C VAL A 204 -5.71 -20.22 22.83
N VAL A 205 -5.22 -20.95 21.82
CA VAL A 205 -4.86 -20.36 20.53
C VAL A 205 -6.15 -20.06 19.77
N ALA A 206 -6.65 -18.84 19.90
CA ALA A 206 -7.67 -18.33 19.01
C ALA A 206 -7.06 -18.26 17.60
N THR A 207 -7.58 -19.07 16.68
CA THR A 207 -7.22 -19.17 15.26
C THR A 207 -6.27 -20.32 14.92
N ILE A 208 -6.86 -21.49 14.66
CA ILE A 208 -6.24 -22.49 13.78
C ILE A 208 -6.45 -21.98 12.35
N VAL A 209 -5.39 -21.46 11.73
CA VAL A 209 -5.31 -21.45 10.27
C VAL A 209 -5.26 -22.92 9.87
N LEU A 210 -6.41 -23.46 9.46
CA LEU A 210 -6.47 -24.80 8.88
C LEU A 210 -5.66 -24.76 7.58
N GLN A 211 -4.37 -25.12 7.67
CA GLN A 211 -3.60 -25.54 6.50
C GLN A 211 -4.25 -26.85 6.03
N LEU A 212 -5.19 -26.71 5.10
CA LEU A 212 -5.72 -27.81 4.33
C LEU A 212 -4.53 -28.52 3.66
N PRO A 213 -4.37 -29.85 3.83
CA PRO A 213 -3.36 -30.59 3.10
C PRO A 213 -3.61 -30.40 1.60
N THR A 214 -2.64 -29.82 0.91
CA THR A 214 -2.69 -29.50 -0.54
C THR A 214 -2.48 -30.76 -1.40
N THR A 215 -3.03 -31.90 -0.98
CA THR A 215 -2.97 -33.17 -1.70
C THR A 215 -4.26 -33.37 -2.50
N LEU A 216 -4.54 -32.45 -3.44
CA LEU A 216 -5.42 -32.77 -4.56
C LEU A 216 -4.53 -33.18 -5.72
N GLY A 217 -4.73 -34.43 -6.15
CA GLY A 217 -3.85 -35.17 -7.01
C GLY A 217 -3.65 -34.53 -8.38
N ARG A 218 -2.43 -34.71 -8.90
CA ARG A 218 -2.19 -34.67 -10.34
C ARG A 218 -3.11 -35.69 -11.01
N PRO A 219 -3.80 -35.34 -12.10
CA PRO A 219 -4.53 -36.32 -12.90
C PRO A 219 -3.52 -37.28 -13.55
N LEU A 220 -3.69 -38.58 -13.34
CA LEU A 220 -3.06 -39.61 -14.15
C LEU A 220 -3.79 -39.62 -15.50
N CYS A 221 -3.18 -39.02 -16.53
CA CYS A 221 -3.56 -39.25 -17.91
C CYS A 221 -3.28 -40.71 -18.27
N THR A 222 -4.32 -41.55 -18.30
CA THR A 222 -4.27 -42.85 -18.96
C THR A 222 -4.57 -42.66 -20.44
N THR A 223 -3.53 -42.77 -21.25
CA THR A 223 -3.59 -42.80 -22.72
C THR A 223 -4.26 -44.11 -23.16
N HIS A 224 -5.46 -44.03 -23.73
CA HIS A 224 -6.08 -45.15 -24.44
C HIS A 224 -5.49 -45.21 -25.87
N GLN A 225 -4.76 -46.28 -26.18
CA GLN A 225 -4.46 -46.67 -27.56
C GLN A 225 -5.65 -47.43 -28.15
N PRO A 226 -6.13 -47.10 -29.36
CA PRO A 226 -7.08 -47.93 -30.08
C PRO A 226 -6.36 -49.05 -30.86
N LEU A 227 -7.00 -50.23 -30.88
CA LEU A 227 -6.78 -51.28 -31.88
C LEU A 227 -7.69 -51.03 -33.08
#